data_AF-A0A8X6N6R0-F1
#
_entry.id   AF-A0A8X6N6R0-F1
#
_cell.length_a   1.000
_cell.length_b   1.000
_cell.length_c   1.000
_cell.angle_alpha   90.00
_cell.angle_beta   90.00
_cell.angle_gamma   90.00
#
_symmetry.space_group_name_H-M   'P 1'
#
loop_
_entity.id
_entity.type
_entity.pdbx_description
1 polymer ?
#
loop_
_entity_poly.entity_id
_entity_poly.type
_entity_poly.pdbx_seq_one_letter_code
_entity_poly.pdbx_strand_id
1 'polypeptide(L)'
;MSEKIVKDCEDFEDKDSGWTLDEILRLKILSNRYYLFRGSSSFIELPKQIAETKAIINVLNKNDSQCLKWSVFSALYPTTNNVNKTSSYATHLNKLNFDGISFPTPLNEVKKFSKMNNIGINIYSFGEDLKIFPLPISDIVCEPHIDLLYIKNKDIIVLLKVYLDLFQNNSRNINI
;
A
#
# COMPACT_ATOMS: atom_id res chain seq x y z
N MET A 1 -22.90 3.80 11.39
CA MET A 1 -21.70 4.65 11.17
C MET A 1 -21.38 5.51 12.39
N SER A 2 -22.38 5.99 13.14
CA SER A 2 -22.22 6.73 14.40
C SER A 2 -21.63 5.89 15.55
N GLU A 3 -22.07 4.64 15.72
CA GLU A 3 -21.69 3.80 16.88
C GLU A 3 -20.18 3.54 16.99
N LYS A 4 -19.48 3.34 15.86
CA LYS A 4 -18.03 3.11 15.88
C LYS A 4 -17.27 4.35 16.35
N ILE A 5 -17.69 5.54 15.92
CA ILE A 5 -17.03 6.79 16.31
C ILE A 5 -17.22 7.05 17.81
N VAL A 6 -18.42 6.82 18.32
CA VAL A 6 -18.71 6.95 19.76
C VAL A 6 -17.84 5.99 20.57
N LYS A 7 -17.79 4.71 20.14
CA LYS A 7 -16.96 3.72 20.80
C LYS A 7 -15.46 4.04 20.75
N ASP A 8 -14.95 4.50 19.62
CA ASP A 8 -13.53 4.89 19.50
C ASP A 8 -13.19 6.10 20.39
N CYS A 9 -14.18 6.97 20.68
CA CYS A 9 -14.02 8.07 21.65
C CYS A 9 -14.00 7.53 23.08
N GLU A 10 -14.93 6.66 23.44
CA GLU A 10 -14.98 5.99 24.75
C GLU A 10 -13.69 5.19 25.02
N ASP A 11 -13.23 4.39 24.06
CA ASP A 11 -11.99 3.60 24.13
C ASP A 11 -10.73 4.50 24.25
N PHE A 12 -10.80 5.78 23.86
CA PHE A 12 -9.71 6.75 24.05
C PHE A 12 -9.70 7.32 25.47
N GLU A 13 -10.89 7.58 26.03
CA GLU A 13 -11.07 8.09 27.40
C GLU A 13 -10.72 7.02 28.45
N ASP A 14 -11.03 5.75 28.17
CA ASP A 14 -10.83 4.60 29.07
C ASP A 14 -9.36 4.16 29.27
N LYS A 15 -8.38 4.83 28.67
CA LYS A 15 -6.95 4.48 28.81
C LYS A 15 -6.28 5.02 30.07
N ASP A 16 -7.05 5.30 31.14
CA ASP A 16 -6.59 5.85 32.43
C ASP A 16 -5.74 7.13 32.31
N SER A 17 -5.84 7.81 31.18
CA SER A 17 -5.01 8.98 30.86
C SER A 17 -5.56 10.28 31.44
N GLY A 18 -6.83 10.27 31.87
CA GLY A 18 -7.56 11.45 32.36
C GLY A 18 -7.97 12.44 31.28
N TRP A 19 -7.88 12.07 30.00
CA TRP A 19 -8.32 12.89 28.88
C TRP A 19 -9.79 12.62 28.58
N THR A 20 -10.57 13.69 28.44
CA THR A 20 -11.98 13.65 28.00
C THR A 20 -12.09 14.45 26.70
N LEU A 21 -12.81 13.91 25.71
CA LEU A 21 -13.06 14.59 24.45
C LEU A 21 -14.07 15.72 24.67
N ASP A 22 -13.61 16.97 24.58
CA ASP A 22 -14.45 18.15 24.78
C ASP A 22 -15.29 18.46 23.52
N GLU A 23 -14.64 18.74 22.38
CA GLU A 23 -15.34 18.99 21.11
C GLU A 23 -14.52 18.65 19.85
N ILE A 24 -15.22 18.29 18.76
CA ILE A 24 -14.62 18.11 17.43
C ILE A 24 -14.84 19.38 16.61
N LEU A 25 -13.82 20.24 16.53
CA LEU A 25 -13.89 21.52 15.80
C LEU A 25 -14.15 21.36 14.30
N ARG A 26 -13.57 20.35 13.65
CA ARG A 26 -13.74 20.06 12.22
C ARG A 26 -13.54 18.57 11.91
N LEU A 27 -14.53 17.95 11.27
CA LEU A 27 -14.43 16.61 10.73
C LEU A 27 -14.45 16.66 9.20
N LYS A 28 -13.36 16.24 8.57
CA LYS A 28 -13.28 16.15 7.10
C LYS A 28 -13.39 14.68 6.66
N ILE A 29 -14.56 14.29 6.18
CA ILE A 29 -14.78 12.96 5.62
C ILE A 29 -14.43 12.98 4.14
N LEU A 30 -13.35 12.29 3.78
CA LEU A 30 -12.97 12.07 2.39
C LEU A 30 -13.56 10.73 1.93
N SER A 31 -14.68 10.79 1.21
CA SER A 31 -15.27 9.63 0.55
C SER A 31 -14.66 9.48 -0.84
N ASN A 32 -13.90 8.41 -1.05
CA ASN A 32 -13.49 7.97 -2.37
C ASN A 32 -14.50 6.94 -2.89
N ARG A 33 -14.94 7.08 -4.15
CA ARG A 33 -15.79 6.07 -4.77
C ARG A 33 -15.06 4.72 -4.76
N TYR A 34 -15.74 3.69 -4.27
CA TYR A 34 -15.26 2.32 -4.32
C TYR A 34 -15.29 1.87 -5.79
N TYR A 35 -14.16 1.99 -6.48
CA TYR A 35 -14.03 1.46 -7.83
C TYR A 35 -13.87 -0.05 -7.75
N LEU A 36 -14.59 -0.79 -8.59
CA LEU A 36 -14.32 -2.22 -8.79
C LEU A 36 -13.01 -2.33 -9.57
N PHE A 37 -11.92 -2.55 -8.84
CA PHE A 37 -10.59 -2.62 -9.42
C PHE A 37 -10.40 -3.96 -10.14
N ARG A 38 -10.20 -3.90 -11.47
CA ARG A 38 -9.64 -5.04 -12.20
C ARG A 38 -8.18 -5.18 -11.77
N GLY A 39 -7.73 -6.42 -11.60
CA GLY A 39 -6.43 -6.67 -10.99
C GLY A 39 -5.24 -6.21 -11.82
N SER A 40 -4.05 -6.36 -11.25
CA SER A 40 -2.78 -5.90 -11.82
C SER A 40 -2.25 -6.59 -13.09
N SER A 41 -2.00 -5.84 -14.17
CA SER A 41 -1.28 -6.32 -15.38
C SER A 41 0.25 -6.45 -15.18
N SER A 42 0.94 -6.76 -16.29
CA SER A 42 2.40 -6.69 -16.49
C SER A 42 3.00 -5.31 -16.21
N PHE A 43 4.34 -5.26 -16.19
CA PHE A 43 5.17 -4.08 -15.92
C PHE A 43 4.69 -2.79 -16.59
N ILE A 44 4.67 -1.69 -15.83
CA ILE A 44 4.40 -0.33 -16.31
C ILE A 44 5.54 0.59 -15.95
N GLU A 45 5.86 1.52 -16.84
CA GLU A 45 6.79 2.60 -16.56
C GLU A 45 6.19 3.65 -15.63
N LEU A 46 6.91 3.95 -14.56
CA LEU A 46 6.52 4.98 -13.61
C LEU A 46 6.66 6.37 -14.26
N PRO A 47 5.80 7.34 -13.90
CA PRO A 47 6.03 8.74 -14.25
C PRO A 47 7.44 9.18 -13.83
N LYS A 48 8.08 10.00 -14.66
CA LYS A 48 9.48 10.39 -14.49
C LYS A 48 9.80 10.93 -13.09
N GLN A 49 8.96 11.83 -12.57
CA GLN A 49 9.16 12.42 -11.23
C GLN A 49 9.18 11.36 -10.12
N ILE A 50 8.34 10.34 -10.26
CA ILE A 50 8.17 9.25 -9.32
C ILE A 50 9.35 8.27 -9.42
N ALA A 51 9.77 7.93 -10.65
CA ALA A 51 10.94 7.09 -10.91
C ALA A 51 12.26 7.72 -10.38
N GLU A 52 12.40 9.04 -10.51
CA GLU A 52 13.59 9.78 -10.09
C GLU A 52 13.80 9.80 -8.58
N THR A 53 12.74 9.64 -7.78
CA THR A 53 12.87 9.54 -6.31
C THR A 53 13.69 8.32 -5.88
N LYS A 54 13.77 7.28 -6.73
CA LYS A 54 14.39 5.98 -6.41
C LYS A 54 13.83 5.32 -5.14
N ALA A 55 12.71 5.81 -4.60
CA ALA A 55 12.04 5.19 -3.47
C ALA A 55 11.51 3.80 -3.86
N ILE A 56 11.26 3.60 -5.16
CA ILE A 56 10.34 2.61 -5.74
C ILE A 56 11.10 1.46 -6.37
N ILE A 57 10.80 0.23 -5.94
CA ILE A 57 11.28 -0.97 -6.61
C ILE A 57 10.18 -1.45 -7.56
N ASN A 58 10.36 -1.15 -8.85
CA ASN A 58 9.45 -1.60 -9.89
C ASN A 58 10.01 -2.85 -10.57
N VAL A 59 9.60 -4.02 -10.09
CA VAL A 59 10.07 -5.30 -10.63
C VAL A 59 9.54 -5.52 -12.05
N LEU A 60 10.45 -5.82 -12.98
CA LEU A 60 10.19 -6.01 -14.40
C LEU A 60 9.51 -7.37 -14.66
N ASN A 61 8.18 -7.39 -14.70
CA ASN A 61 7.37 -8.57 -15.04
C ASN A 61 6.65 -8.41 -16.39
N LYS A 62 7.41 -8.26 -17.48
CA LYS A 62 6.85 -8.03 -18.82
C LYS A 62 6.03 -9.20 -19.38
N ASN A 63 6.30 -10.43 -18.93
CA ASN A 63 5.78 -11.67 -19.50
C ASN A 63 4.70 -12.33 -18.63
N ASP A 64 4.28 -11.70 -17.53
CA ASP A 64 3.25 -12.23 -16.63
C ASP A 64 2.35 -11.11 -16.08
N SER A 65 1.25 -11.50 -15.44
CA SER A 65 0.33 -10.58 -14.73
C SER A 65 0.40 -10.77 -13.21
N GLN A 66 1.57 -11.14 -12.69
CA GLN A 66 1.83 -11.45 -11.28
C GLN A 66 2.50 -10.27 -10.56
N CYS A 67 2.12 -9.04 -10.89
CA CYS A 67 2.69 -7.83 -10.28
C CYS A 67 2.66 -7.89 -8.76
N LEU A 68 1.51 -8.17 -8.13
CA LEU A 68 1.36 -8.30 -6.66
C LEU A 68 2.36 -9.30 -6.06
N LYS A 69 2.62 -10.41 -6.75
CA LYS A 69 3.54 -11.44 -6.29
C LYS A 69 4.96 -10.90 -6.19
N TRP A 70 5.49 -10.37 -7.30
CA TRP A 70 6.87 -9.85 -7.38
C TRP A 70 7.12 -8.70 -6.41
N SER A 71 6.10 -7.88 -6.32
CA SER A 71 5.92 -6.78 -5.41
C SER A 71 6.06 -7.16 -3.94
N VAL A 72 5.26 -8.11 -3.45
CA VAL A 72 5.36 -8.60 -2.07
C VAL A 72 6.72 -9.27 -1.83
N PHE A 73 7.23 -10.04 -2.78
CA PHE A 73 8.55 -10.65 -2.64
C PHE A 73 9.67 -9.61 -2.53
N SER A 74 9.60 -8.53 -3.30
CA SER A 74 10.60 -7.45 -3.23
C SER A 74 10.60 -6.69 -1.91
N ALA A 75 9.43 -6.59 -1.26
CA ALA A 75 9.28 -5.94 0.02
C ALA A 75 9.81 -6.82 1.17
N LEU A 76 9.44 -8.11 1.17
CA LEU A 76 9.79 -9.04 2.26
C LEU A 76 11.19 -9.63 2.14
N TYR A 77 11.72 -9.75 0.93
CA TYR A 77 13.03 -10.34 0.67
C TYR A 77 13.88 -9.40 -0.18
N PRO A 78 14.30 -8.26 0.40
CA PRO A 78 15.09 -7.27 -0.33
C PRO A 78 16.41 -7.88 -0.81
N THR A 79 16.80 -7.53 -2.04
CA THR A 79 18.08 -7.93 -2.63
C THR A 79 18.99 -6.71 -2.78
N THR A 80 20.30 -6.93 -2.86
CA THR A 80 21.28 -5.87 -3.10
C THR A 80 21.51 -5.63 -4.59
N ASN A 81 21.44 -6.69 -5.40
CA ASN A 81 21.75 -6.66 -6.83
C ASN A 81 20.52 -7.02 -7.66
N ASN A 82 20.32 -6.29 -8.76
CA ASN A 82 19.23 -6.54 -9.71
C ASN A 82 17.83 -6.55 -9.03
N VAL A 83 17.57 -5.58 -8.14
CA VAL A 83 16.29 -5.46 -7.40
C VAL A 83 15.05 -5.44 -8.29
N ASN A 84 15.21 -4.99 -9.55
CA ASN A 84 14.13 -4.90 -10.52
C ASN A 84 13.92 -6.20 -11.34
N LYS A 85 14.65 -7.29 -11.10
CA LYS A 85 14.51 -8.55 -11.86
C LYS A 85 13.72 -9.59 -11.07
N THR A 86 12.77 -10.25 -11.74
CA THR A 86 11.99 -11.37 -11.17
C THR A 86 12.88 -12.54 -10.75
N SER A 87 13.94 -12.82 -11.51
CA SER A 87 14.92 -13.88 -11.21
C SER A 87 15.58 -13.73 -9.85
N SER A 88 15.72 -12.49 -9.35
CA SER A 88 16.33 -12.19 -8.05
C SER A 88 15.52 -12.75 -6.87
N TYR A 89 14.24 -13.07 -7.09
CA TYR A 89 13.32 -13.54 -6.06
C TYR A 89 12.90 -15.01 -6.23
N ALA A 90 13.48 -15.72 -7.22
CA ALA A 90 13.07 -17.08 -7.58
C ALA A 90 13.17 -18.10 -6.43
N THR A 91 14.14 -17.92 -5.54
CA THR A 91 14.38 -18.78 -4.37
C THR A 91 13.34 -18.62 -3.26
N HIS A 92 12.50 -17.59 -3.33
CA HIS A 92 11.50 -17.26 -2.31
C HIS A 92 10.08 -17.61 -2.73
N LEU A 93 9.85 -18.06 -3.97
CA LEU A 93 8.53 -18.28 -4.56
C LEU A 93 7.61 -19.20 -3.73
N ASN A 94 8.18 -20.09 -2.92
CA ASN A 94 7.43 -21.05 -2.10
C ASN A 94 7.15 -20.55 -0.66
N LYS A 95 7.60 -19.34 -0.30
CA LYS A 95 7.47 -18.82 1.08
C LYS A 95 6.13 -18.16 1.37
N LEU A 96 5.34 -17.86 0.34
CA LEU A 96 4.06 -17.18 0.45
C LEU A 96 2.98 -18.01 -0.21
N ASN A 97 1.81 -18.01 0.39
CA ASN A 97 0.63 -18.66 -0.13
C ASN A 97 -0.09 -17.71 -1.11
N PHE A 98 -0.30 -18.16 -2.34
CA PHE A 98 -1.11 -17.48 -3.37
C PHE A 98 -2.31 -18.33 -3.83
N ASP A 99 -2.66 -19.36 -3.07
CA ASP A 99 -3.74 -20.28 -3.43
C ASP A 99 -5.09 -19.57 -3.43
N GLY A 100 -5.83 -19.74 -4.53
CA GLY A 100 -7.11 -19.08 -4.73
C GLY A 100 -6.99 -17.55 -4.84
N ILE A 101 -5.82 -17.04 -5.20
CA ILE A 101 -5.61 -15.66 -5.66
C ILE A 101 -5.55 -15.68 -7.20
N SER A 102 -6.40 -14.87 -7.81
CA SER A 102 -6.46 -14.67 -9.25
C SER A 102 -5.33 -13.76 -9.69
N PHE A 103 -4.80 -14.00 -10.89
CA PHE A 103 -3.89 -13.08 -11.56
C PHE A 103 -4.53 -12.68 -12.89
N PRO A 104 -4.69 -11.38 -13.16
CA PRO A 104 -4.23 -10.24 -12.37
C PRO A 104 -5.04 -10.04 -11.06
N THR A 105 -4.39 -9.72 -9.93
CA THR A 105 -5.05 -9.75 -8.60
C THR A 105 -5.90 -8.51 -8.31
N PRO A 106 -7.23 -8.65 -8.15
CA PRO A 106 -8.11 -7.54 -7.80
C PRO A 106 -7.93 -7.10 -6.34
N LEU A 107 -8.24 -5.85 -6.02
CA LEU A 107 -7.99 -5.28 -4.67
C LEU A 107 -8.74 -5.99 -3.54
N ASN A 108 -9.91 -6.56 -3.82
CA ASN A 108 -10.64 -7.39 -2.84
C ASN A 108 -9.86 -8.67 -2.47
N GLU A 109 -9.14 -9.26 -3.42
CA GLU A 109 -8.29 -10.43 -3.18
C GLU A 109 -6.96 -10.07 -2.52
N VAL A 110 -6.48 -8.83 -2.61
CA VAL A 110 -5.32 -8.38 -1.81
C VAL A 110 -5.61 -8.49 -0.31
N LYS A 111 -6.84 -8.19 0.12
CA LYS A 111 -7.29 -8.42 1.51
C LYS A 111 -7.23 -9.90 1.88
N LYS A 112 -7.68 -10.76 0.97
CA LYS A 112 -7.63 -12.22 1.16
C LYS A 112 -6.19 -12.70 1.29
N PHE A 113 -5.30 -12.24 0.43
CA PHE A 113 -3.87 -12.54 0.47
C PHE A 113 -3.22 -12.08 1.79
N SER A 114 -3.48 -10.84 2.21
CA SER A 114 -2.99 -10.25 3.46
C SER A 114 -3.38 -11.10 4.68
N LYS A 115 -4.65 -11.50 4.78
CA LYS A 115 -5.14 -12.39 5.86
C LYS A 115 -4.51 -13.77 5.81
N MET A 116 -4.40 -14.35 4.61
CA MET A 116 -3.91 -15.71 4.43
C MET A 116 -2.43 -15.87 4.79
N ASN A 117 -1.63 -14.82 4.59
CA ASN A 117 -0.20 -14.81 4.89
C ASN A 117 0.16 -14.06 6.18
N ASN A 118 -0.84 -13.50 6.89
CA ASN A 118 -0.64 -12.67 8.09
C ASN A 118 0.32 -11.50 7.87
N ILE A 119 0.15 -10.77 6.77
CA ILE A 119 0.98 -9.62 6.37
C ILE A 119 0.10 -8.37 6.34
N GLY A 120 0.51 -7.31 7.03
CA GLY A 120 -0.14 -6.01 6.92
C GLY A 120 0.18 -5.36 5.57
N ILE A 121 -0.83 -4.84 4.87
CA ILE A 121 -0.66 -4.25 3.53
C ILE A 121 -1.34 -2.89 3.47
N ASN A 122 -0.55 -1.82 3.36
CA ASN A 122 -1.04 -0.49 3.01
C ASN A 122 -0.95 -0.33 1.51
N ILE A 123 -1.97 0.24 0.89
CA ILE A 123 -1.90 0.62 -0.52
C ILE A 123 -2.08 2.12 -0.62
N TYR A 124 -1.19 2.76 -1.35
CA TYR A 124 -1.23 4.18 -1.69
C TYR A 124 -1.56 4.36 -3.17
N SER A 125 -2.04 5.53 -3.55
CA SER A 125 -2.14 5.95 -4.95
C SER A 125 -1.72 7.42 -5.04
N PHE A 126 -1.59 7.96 -6.25
CA PHE A 126 -1.30 9.38 -6.43
C PHE A 126 -2.32 10.05 -7.36
N GLY A 127 -2.61 11.32 -7.06
CA GLY A 127 -3.50 12.16 -7.86
C GLY A 127 -2.80 12.72 -9.09
N GLU A 128 -3.54 13.47 -9.91
CA GLU A 128 -2.97 14.19 -11.07
C GLU A 128 -1.86 15.17 -10.66
N ASP A 129 -1.91 15.68 -9.43
CA ASP A 129 -0.91 16.54 -8.81
C ASP A 129 0.27 15.78 -8.19
N LEU A 130 0.37 14.46 -8.44
CA LEU A 130 1.38 13.55 -7.88
C LEU A 130 1.36 13.46 -6.35
N LYS A 131 0.32 13.97 -5.68
CA LYS A 131 0.18 13.81 -4.24
C LYS A 131 -0.27 12.40 -3.92
N ILE A 132 0.46 11.77 -3.01
CA ILE A 132 0.20 10.40 -2.56
C ILE A 132 -0.90 10.43 -1.51
N PHE A 133 -1.85 9.51 -1.63
CA PHE A 133 -2.92 9.30 -0.66
C PHE A 133 -3.15 7.80 -0.42
N PRO A 134 -3.53 7.40 0.81
CA PRO A 134 -3.82 6.00 1.12
C PRO A 134 -5.15 5.55 0.49
N LEU A 135 -5.19 4.30 0.05
CA LEU A 135 -6.39 3.58 -0.35
C LEU A 135 -6.84 2.69 0.81
N PRO A 136 -8.02 2.96 1.41
CA PRO A 136 -8.51 2.18 2.54
C PRO A 136 -8.92 0.79 2.06
N ILE A 137 -8.24 -0.23 2.59
CA ILE A 137 -8.46 -1.63 2.21
C ILE A 137 -8.98 -2.39 3.42
N SER A 138 -8.25 -2.47 4.51
CA SER A 138 -8.75 -3.04 5.77
C SER A 138 -7.74 -2.83 6.89
N ASP A 139 -8.22 -2.65 8.11
CA ASP A 139 -7.42 -2.45 9.32
C ASP A 139 -6.83 -3.80 9.81
N ILE A 140 -5.99 -4.43 8.99
CA ILE A 140 -5.23 -5.62 9.40
C ILE A 140 -3.94 -5.13 10.04
N VAL A 141 -3.91 -5.13 11.38
CA VAL A 141 -2.72 -4.78 12.16
C VAL A 141 -1.89 -6.05 12.37
N CYS A 142 -0.99 -6.33 11.43
CA CYS A 142 -0.08 -7.48 11.48
C CYS A 142 1.34 -7.07 11.10
N GLU A 143 2.33 -7.66 11.77
CA GLU A 143 3.74 -7.58 11.40
C GLU A 143 4.15 -8.88 10.67
N PRO A 144 4.85 -8.81 9.52
CA PRO A 144 5.42 -7.61 8.91
C PRO A 144 4.39 -6.77 8.15
N HIS A 145 4.61 -5.46 8.12
CA HIS A 145 3.83 -4.52 7.32
C HIS A 145 4.55 -4.12 6.02
N ILE A 146 3.83 -4.10 4.90
CA ILE A 146 4.35 -3.65 3.60
C ILE A 146 3.51 -2.53 3.01
N ASP A 147 4.18 -1.53 2.43
CA ASP A 147 3.54 -0.41 1.74
C ASP A 147 3.59 -0.64 0.24
N LEU A 148 2.47 -0.42 -0.43
CA LEU A 148 2.24 -0.70 -1.84
C LEU A 148 1.80 0.57 -2.56
N LEU A 149 2.02 0.67 -3.88
CA LEU A 149 1.43 1.73 -4.71
C LEU A 149 0.50 1.15 -5.76
N TYR A 150 -0.52 1.93 -6.05
CA TYR A 150 -1.53 1.67 -7.05
C TYR A 150 -1.48 2.76 -8.11
N ILE A 151 -1.33 2.36 -9.38
CA ILE A 151 -1.22 3.29 -10.51
C ILE A 151 -2.40 3.04 -11.45
N LYS A 152 -3.37 3.94 -11.37
CA LYS A 152 -4.66 3.84 -12.07
C LYS A 152 -4.56 3.78 -13.61
N ASN A 153 -3.40 4.07 -14.20
CA ASN A 153 -3.24 4.16 -15.65
C ASN A 153 -3.51 2.78 -16.30
N LYS A 154 -4.77 2.56 -16.72
CA LYS A 154 -5.34 1.31 -17.26
C LYS A 154 -5.56 0.15 -16.25
N ASP A 155 -5.94 0.46 -15.01
CA ASP A 155 -6.40 -0.52 -13.99
C ASP A 155 -5.31 -1.43 -13.37
N ILE A 156 -4.15 -0.91 -12.95
CA ILE A 156 -2.98 -1.76 -12.61
C ILE A 156 -2.33 -1.38 -11.26
N ILE A 157 -1.84 -2.36 -10.50
CA ILE A 157 -1.18 -2.15 -9.20
C ILE A 157 0.33 -2.23 -9.41
N VAL A 158 1.09 -1.17 -9.13
CA VAL A 158 2.56 -1.16 -9.30
C VAL A 158 3.19 -0.73 -7.99
N LEU A 159 3.97 -1.62 -7.38
CA LEU A 159 4.46 -1.33 -6.04
C LEU A 159 5.57 -0.31 -5.92
N LEU A 160 5.34 0.59 -4.96
CA LEU A 160 6.34 1.22 -4.11
C LEU A 160 6.88 0.18 -3.14
N LYS A 161 8.20 0.12 -2.99
CA LYS A 161 8.75 0.12 -1.63
C LYS A 161 8.69 1.59 -1.24
N VAL A 162 8.14 1.95 -0.08
CA VAL A 162 8.31 3.31 0.45
C VAL A 162 9.40 3.21 1.48
N TYR A 163 10.60 3.71 1.20
CA TYR A 163 11.44 4.19 2.29
C TYR A 163 10.70 5.41 2.85
N LEU A 164 9.99 5.23 3.96
CA LEU A 164 9.20 6.26 4.65
C LEU A 164 10.04 7.51 5.00
N ASP A 165 11.37 7.41 4.95
CA ASP A 165 12.29 8.51 5.23
C ASP A 165 12.30 9.64 4.18
N LEU A 166 11.76 9.42 2.97
CA LEU A 166 11.78 10.46 1.92
C LEU A 166 10.55 11.38 1.92
N PHE A 167 9.41 10.93 2.45
CA PHE A 167 8.19 11.75 2.45
C PHE A 167 8.06 12.67 3.66
N GLN A 168 8.71 12.35 4.78
CA GLN A 168 8.73 13.24 5.96
C GLN A 168 9.64 14.46 5.78
N ASN A 169 10.60 14.42 4.84
CA ASN A 169 11.57 15.50 4.65
C ASN A 169 11.08 16.63 3.72
N ASN A 170 10.00 16.43 2.95
CA ASN A 170 9.41 17.49 2.13
C ASN A 170 8.39 18.37 2.88
N SER A 171 8.09 18.06 4.14
CA SER A 171 7.26 18.92 5.01
C SER A 171 8.08 19.91 5.85
N ARG A 172 9.42 19.87 5.78
CA ARG A 172 10.31 20.75 6.58
C ARG A 172 10.85 21.97 5.83
N ASN A 173 10.49 22.18 4.56
CA ASN A 173 10.91 23.34 3.77
C ASN A 173 9.72 24.23 3.35
N ILE A 174 8.86 24.57 4.30
CA ILE A 174 8.04 25.78 4.20
C ILE A 174 8.54 26.71 5.30
N ASN A 175 9.57 27.49 4.96
CA ASN A 175 9.97 28.64 5.75
C ASN A 175 8.83 29.65 5.76
N ILE A 176 8.31 29.96 6.94
CA ILE A 176 7.74 31.28 7.26
C ILE A 176 8.86 32.07 7.92
#